data_AF-A0A2E3QFG7-F1
#
_entry.id   AF-A0A2E3QFG7-F1
#
_cell.length_a   1.000
_cell.length_b   1.000
_cell.length_c   1.000
_cell.angle_alpha   90.00
_cell.angle_beta   90.00
_cell.angle_gamma   90.00
#
_symmetry.space_group_name_H-M   'P 1'
#
loop_
_entity.id
_entity.type
_entity.pdbx_description
1 polymer ?
#
loop_
_entity_poly.entity_id
_entity_poly.type
_entity_poly.pdbx_seq_one_letter_code
_entity_poly.pdbx_strand_id
1 'polypeptide(L)'
;MAVYTDVSDEDISRFVAEYDIGDVVSFKGIAEGVENTNFLLQTTTAPFILTLYEKRVNPDDLPFYLGLMDHLSAKGLNCPTPIHGKDGLALRTLCDRPAAITSFLQGMSPRRIQPHHCAGLGAALAELHSAGLDFEMHLPNALSVAGWRSLFESCQEHANDELPGLGEMIAEELDYLEANWPHELPKGVIHADLFPDNVFFFPGKEEVSGLIDFYFACNDLLCYDVAICMNAWCFEPDNSFNVTKAKNLLSHYSKVRPLSDAEKEALPILARGASLRFLLTRLYDWVNTPKDALVTPKNPREYINKLRFHQRVENAAAYGLD
;
A
#
# COMPACT_ATOMS: atom_id res chain seq x y z
N MET A 1 -8.53 16.88 13.20
CA MET A 1 -9.30 15.98 12.30
C MET A 1 -8.60 16.01 10.96
N ALA A 2 -8.21 14.86 10.40
CA ALA A 2 -7.55 14.76 9.09
C ALA A 2 -8.54 14.88 7.91
N VAL A 3 -9.50 15.79 8.04
CA VAL A 3 -10.46 16.12 7.00
C VAL A 3 -9.93 17.40 6.35
N TYR A 4 -9.26 17.27 5.20
CA TYR A 4 -8.67 18.42 4.50
C TYR A 4 -9.74 19.23 3.75
N THR A 5 -10.86 18.59 3.42
CA THR A 5 -11.98 19.20 2.70
C THR A 5 -13.26 19.04 3.51
N ASP A 6 -13.84 20.16 3.93
CA ASP A 6 -15.16 20.18 4.56
C ASP A 6 -16.24 20.01 3.49
N VAL A 7 -17.20 19.12 3.72
CA VAL A 7 -18.27 18.80 2.78
C VAL A 7 -19.59 19.15 3.45
N SER A 8 -20.38 20.03 2.84
CA SER A 8 -21.67 20.44 3.39
C SER A 8 -22.73 19.35 3.26
N ASP A 9 -23.73 19.36 4.15
CA ASP A 9 -24.88 18.45 4.10
C ASP A 9 -25.63 18.51 2.74
N GLU A 10 -25.68 19.70 2.14
CA GLU A 10 -26.31 19.91 0.82
C GLU A 10 -25.48 19.29 -0.31
N ASP A 11 -24.16 19.50 -0.29
CA ASP A 11 -23.26 18.97 -1.32
C ASP A 11 -23.22 17.44 -1.28
N ILE A 12 -23.12 16.83 -0.09
CA ILE A 12 -23.11 15.36 0.03
C ILE A 12 -24.45 14.75 -0.40
N SER A 13 -25.58 15.39 -0.07
CA SER A 13 -26.90 14.91 -0.47
C SER A 13 -27.08 14.97 -1.99
N ARG A 14 -26.66 16.08 -2.62
CA ARG A 14 -26.69 16.23 -4.08
C ARG A 14 -25.81 15.18 -4.76
N PHE A 15 -24.61 14.98 -4.24
CA PHE A 15 -23.66 14.00 -4.77
C PHE A 15 -24.20 12.57 -4.69
N VAL A 16 -24.74 12.16 -3.54
CA VAL A 16 -25.29 10.80 -3.34
C VAL A 16 -26.55 10.55 -4.19
N ALA A 17 -27.34 11.58 -4.50
CA ALA A 17 -28.52 11.46 -5.36
C ALA A 17 -28.18 11.00 -6.80
N GLU A 18 -26.93 11.12 -7.24
CA GLU A 18 -26.44 10.62 -8.53
C GLU A 18 -26.25 9.09 -8.54
N TYR A 19 -26.30 8.44 -7.39
CA TYR A 19 -26.12 7.00 -7.20
C TYR A 19 -27.44 6.30 -6.84
N ASP A 20 -27.45 4.97 -6.92
CA ASP A 20 -28.59 4.12 -6.48
C ASP A 20 -28.29 3.43 -5.14
N ILE A 21 -27.93 4.23 -4.14
CA ILE A 21 -27.55 3.76 -2.79
C ILE A 21 -28.44 4.30 -1.67
N GLY A 22 -29.61 4.84 -2.02
CA GLY A 22 -30.53 5.47 -1.06
C GLY A 22 -30.07 6.85 -0.59
N ASP A 23 -30.68 7.31 0.51
CA ASP A 23 -30.47 8.67 1.03
C ASP A 23 -29.39 8.70 2.12
N VAL A 24 -28.70 9.83 2.25
CA VAL A 24 -27.69 10.05 3.29
C VAL A 24 -28.35 10.07 4.67
N VAL A 25 -27.90 9.20 5.57
CA VAL A 25 -28.33 9.15 6.99
C VAL A 25 -27.32 9.87 7.88
N SER A 26 -26.02 9.60 7.67
CA SER A 26 -24.94 10.35 8.29
C SER A 26 -23.65 10.21 7.49
N PHE A 27 -22.72 11.14 7.63
CA PHE A 27 -21.37 10.99 7.12
C PHE A 27 -20.38 11.50 8.16
N LYS A 28 -19.26 10.80 8.35
CA LYS A 28 -18.25 11.13 9.36
C LYS A 28 -16.87 11.02 8.78
N GLY A 29 -16.06 12.06 8.96
CA GLY A 29 -14.67 12.05 8.55
C GLY A 29 -13.88 10.97 9.28
N ILE A 30 -13.08 10.22 8.53
CA ILE A 30 -12.15 9.22 9.03
C ILE A 30 -10.80 9.92 9.20
N ALA A 31 -10.26 9.90 10.41
CA ALA A 31 -9.00 10.58 10.72
C ALA A 31 -7.75 9.75 10.36
N GLU A 32 -7.94 8.54 9.86
CA GLU A 32 -6.88 7.62 9.45
C GLU A 32 -6.62 7.78 7.94
N GLY A 33 -5.38 8.10 7.58
CA GLY A 33 -4.96 8.45 6.22
C GLY A 33 -4.27 9.80 6.16
N VAL A 34 -3.24 9.90 5.32
CA VAL A 34 -2.39 11.11 5.21
C VAL A 34 -2.52 11.81 3.85
N GLU A 35 -3.12 11.13 2.87
CA GLU A 35 -3.13 11.60 1.47
C GLU A 35 -4.52 11.97 0.97
N ASN A 36 -5.59 11.33 1.43
CA ASN A 36 -6.94 11.57 0.93
C ASN A 36 -7.91 11.92 2.07
N THR A 37 -8.93 12.69 1.75
CA THR A 37 -10.03 12.92 2.70
C THR A 37 -11.02 11.77 2.58
N ASN A 38 -11.18 10.99 3.65
CA ASN A 38 -12.09 9.85 3.69
C ASN A 38 -13.27 10.11 4.64
N PHE A 39 -14.46 9.69 4.23
CA PHE A 39 -15.68 9.73 5.04
C PHE A 39 -16.34 8.35 5.09
N LEU A 40 -16.75 7.93 6.28
CA LEU A 40 -17.73 6.84 6.43
C LEU A 40 -19.11 7.42 6.12
N LEU A 41 -19.70 6.99 5.01
CA LEU A 41 -21.01 7.39 4.54
C LEU A 41 -22.04 6.32 4.93
N GLN A 42 -23.00 6.68 5.79
CA GLN A 42 -24.15 5.83 6.11
C GLN A 42 -25.34 6.26 5.25
N THR A 43 -25.92 5.32 4.52
CA THR A 43 -27.15 5.54 3.75
C THR A 43 -28.32 4.73 4.30
N THR A 44 -29.51 4.91 3.75
CA THR A 44 -30.68 4.07 4.05
C THR A 44 -30.55 2.63 3.56
N THR A 45 -29.56 2.31 2.71
CA THR A 45 -29.35 0.96 2.18
C THR A 45 -28.17 0.25 2.86
N ALA A 46 -27.01 0.89 2.90
CA ALA A 46 -25.75 0.32 3.40
C ALA A 46 -24.73 1.42 3.77
N PRO A 47 -23.67 1.07 4.54
CA PRO A 47 -22.50 1.92 4.69
C PRO A 47 -21.59 1.86 3.47
N PHE A 48 -20.90 2.97 3.19
CA PHE A 48 -19.94 3.15 2.11
C PHE A 48 -18.75 4.00 2.59
N ILE A 49 -17.67 4.02 1.81
CA ILE A 49 -16.55 4.95 2.00
C ILE A 49 -16.57 5.96 0.86
N LEU A 50 -16.63 7.24 1.20
CA LEU A 50 -16.42 8.33 0.25
C LEU A 50 -14.97 8.81 0.38
N THR A 51 -14.26 8.87 -0.74
CA THR A 51 -12.90 9.39 -0.82
C THR A 51 -12.89 10.61 -1.73
N LEU A 52 -12.37 11.73 -1.23
CA LEU A 52 -12.00 12.88 -2.05
C LEU A 52 -10.48 12.83 -2.25
N TYR A 53 -10.06 12.81 -3.51
CA TYR A 53 -8.66 12.72 -3.89
C TYR A 53 -7.98 14.09 -3.73
N GLU A 54 -6.96 14.14 -2.88
CA GLU A 54 -6.20 15.37 -2.64
C GLU A 54 -5.02 15.47 -3.61
N LYS A 55 -4.27 16.59 -3.52
CA LYS A 55 -3.26 17.01 -4.51
C LYS A 55 -2.12 16.02 -4.77
N ARG A 56 -1.91 15.02 -3.91
CA ARG A 56 -0.83 14.04 -4.07
C ARG A 56 -1.16 12.96 -5.11
N VAL A 57 -2.44 12.75 -5.43
CA VAL A 57 -2.86 11.75 -6.42
C VAL A 57 -2.98 12.43 -7.79
N ASN A 58 -2.29 11.90 -8.79
CA ASN A 58 -2.48 12.32 -10.18
C ASN A 58 -3.89 11.89 -10.65
N PRO A 59 -4.78 12.81 -11.04
CA PRO A 59 -6.13 12.46 -11.47
C PRO A 59 -6.17 11.49 -12.66
N ASP A 60 -5.14 11.51 -13.50
CA ASP A 60 -5.03 10.62 -14.67
C ASP A 60 -4.79 9.15 -14.29
N ASP A 61 -4.35 8.88 -13.06
CA ASP A 61 -4.11 7.52 -12.55
C ASP A 61 -5.38 6.94 -11.88
N LEU A 62 -6.36 7.78 -11.51
CA LEU A 62 -7.59 7.34 -10.83
C LEU A 62 -8.39 6.28 -11.59
N PRO A 63 -8.53 6.35 -12.93
CA PRO A 63 -9.17 5.28 -13.70
C PRO A 63 -8.48 3.92 -13.54
N PHE A 64 -7.15 3.88 -13.39
CA PHE A 64 -6.42 2.63 -13.15
C PHE A 64 -6.80 2.03 -11.79
N TYR A 65 -6.78 2.83 -10.72
CA TYR A 65 -7.07 2.33 -9.37
C TYR A 65 -8.51 1.84 -9.22
N LEU A 66 -9.48 2.61 -9.71
CA LEU A 66 -10.89 2.23 -9.65
C LEU A 66 -11.17 1.02 -10.54
N GLY A 67 -10.66 1.01 -11.78
CA GLY A 67 -10.81 -0.13 -12.68
C GLY A 67 -10.14 -1.40 -12.14
N LEU A 68 -9.02 -1.28 -11.44
CA LEU A 68 -8.37 -2.41 -10.77
C LEU A 68 -9.25 -2.97 -9.66
N MET A 69 -9.82 -2.12 -8.81
CA MET A 69 -10.73 -2.55 -7.76
C MET A 69 -11.97 -3.27 -8.32
N ASP A 70 -12.58 -2.75 -9.39
CA ASP A 70 -13.68 -3.41 -10.10
C ASP A 70 -13.27 -4.79 -10.61
N HIS A 71 -12.11 -4.86 -11.28
CA HIS A 71 -11.58 -6.09 -11.86
C HIS A 71 -11.31 -7.16 -10.79
N LEU A 72 -10.63 -6.79 -9.70
CA LEU A 72 -10.29 -7.71 -8.61
C LEU A 72 -11.55 -8.17 -7.87
N SER A 73 -12.49 -7.27 -7.61
CA SER A 73 -13.78 -7.59 -6.98
C SER A 73 -14.60 -8.54 -7.84
N ALA A 74 -14.66 -8.34 -9.16
CA ALA A 74 -15.33 -9.24 -10.10
C ALA A 74 -14.72 -10.65 -10.13
N LYS A 75 -13.45 -10.79 -9.74
CA LYS A 75 -12.74 -12.06 -9.57
C LYS A 75 -12.86 -12.68 -8.18
N GLY A 76 -13.65 -12.07 -7.30
CA GLY A 76 -13.92 -12.57 -5.95
C GLY A 76 -12.88 -12.15 -4.90
N LEU A 77 -11.92 -11.28 -5.23
CA LEU A 77 -11.06 -10.68 -4.22
C LEU A 77 -11.91 -9.74 -3.36
N ASN A 78 -11.77 -9.86 -2.05
CA ASN A 78 -12.48 -9.00 -1.12
C ASN A 78 -11.72 -7.67 -0.94
N CYS A 79 -12.00 -6.71 -1.81
CA CYS A 79 -11.48 -5.34 -1.80
C CYS A 79 -12.63 -4.33 -1.94
N PRO A 80 -12.42 -3.03 -1.67
CA PRO A 80 -13.43 -2.01 -1.92
C PRO A 80 -13.90 -2.08 -3.37
N THR A 81 -15.20 -2.00 -3.59
CA THR A 81 -15.81 -2.00 -4.93
C THR A 81 -16.28 -0.58 -5.24
N PRO A 82 -15.78 0.06 -6.30
CA PRO A 82 -16.32 1.33 -6.78
C PRO A 82 -17.84 1.26 -6.97
N ILE A 83 -18.54 2.24 -6.43
CA ILE A 83 -19.97 2.41 -6.67
C ILE A 83 -20.11 3.30 -7.89
N HIS A 84 -20.74 2.79 -8.93
CA HIS A 84 -21.04 3.55 -10.14
C HIS A 84 -22.36 4.30 -9.96
N GLY A 85 -22.40 5.56 -10.39
CA GLY A 85 -23.66 6.30 -10.39
C GLY A 85 -24.56 5.88 -11.55
N LYS A 86 -25.72 6.54 -11.66
CA LYS A 86 -26.79 6.20 -12.62
C LYS A 86 -26.38 6.34 -14.09
N ASP A 87 -25.33 7.10 -14.37
CA ASP A 87 -24.71 7.26 -15.70
C ASP A 87 -23.61 6.21 -15.99
N GLY A 88 -23.31 5.32 -15.03
CA GLY A 88 -22.26 4.30 -15.13
C GLY A 88 -20.86 4.77 -14.73
N LEU A 89 -20.67 6.03 -14.32
CA LEU A 89 -19.37 6.56 -13.90
C LEU A 89 -19.15 6.42 -12.39
N ALA A 90 -17.97 5.91 -12.02
CA ALA A 90 -17.53 5.81 -10.61
C ALA A 90 -16.84 7.10 -10.12
N LEU A 91 -15.93 7.65 -10.93
CA LEU A 91 -15.22 8.89 -10.63
C LEU A 91 -16.09 10.10 -10.95
N ARG A 92 -16.27 10.98 -9.96
CA ARG A 92 -17.04 12.23 -10.06
C ARG A 92 -16.27 13.38 -9.45
N THR A 93 -16.90 14.55 -9.33
CA THR A 93 -16.33 15.72 -8.65
C THR A 93 -17.21 16.12 -7.47
N LEU A 94 -16.57 16.35 -6.31
CA LEU A 94 -17.20 16.87 -5.10
C LEU A 94 -16.29 17.95 -4.51
N CYS A 95 -16.83 19.14 -4.24
CA CYS A 95 -16.06 20.27 -3.69
C CYS A 95 -14.77 20.56 -4.50
N ASP A 96 -14.92 20.62 -5.84
CA ASP A 96 -13.85 20.85 -6.82
C ASP A 96 -12.71 19.82 -6.83
N ARG A 97 -12.96 18.63 -6.26
CA ARG A 97 -11.99 17.53 -6.20
C ARG A 97 -12.55 16.27 -6.83
N PRO A 98 -11.71 15.46 -7.49
CA PRO A 98 -12.12 14.12 -7.88
C PRO A 98 -12.57 13.34 -6.64
N ALA A 99 -13.67 12.61 -6.75
CA ALA A 99 -14.25 11.85 -5.65
C ALA A 99 -14.86 10.55 -6.15
N ALA A 100 -14.78 9.51 -5.31
CA ALA A 100 -15.39 8.21 -5.57
C ALA A 100 -16.02 7.65 -4.29
N ILE A 101 -17.08 6.86 -4.46
CA ILE A 101 -17.68 6.07 -3.39
C ILE A 101 -17.27 4.61 -3.62
N THR A 102 -16.83 3.94 -2.57
CA THR A 102 -16.55 2.50 -2.59
C THR A 102 -17.37 1.76 -1.53
N SER A 103 -17.56 0.46 -1.72
CA SER A 103 -18.21 -0.40 -0.75
C SER A 103 -17.46 -0.40 0.59
N PHE A 104 -18.21 -0.51 1.69
CA PHE A 104 -17.64 -0.65 3.02
C PHE A 104 -17.22 -2.10 3.29
N LEU A 105 -15.96 -2.32 3.67
CA LEU A 105 -15.47 -3.65 4.08
C LEU A 105 -15.55 -3.85 5.59
N GLN A 106 -15.96 -5.05 6.01
CA GLN A 106 -15.97 -5.44 7.41
C GLN A 106 -14.62 -6.04 7.84
N GLY A 107 -14.25 -5.75 9.09
CA GLY A 107 -13.03 -6.26 9.72
C GLY A 107 -12.24 -5.13 10.37
N MET A 108 -11.04 -5.46 10.83
CA MET A 108 -10.15 -4.49 11.44
C MET A 108 -8.69 -4.87 11.21
N SER A 109 -7.86 -3.84 11.09
CA SER A 109 -6.41 -3.97 11.02
C SER A 109 -5.85 -4.48 12.36
N PRO A 110 -4.90 -5.44 12.34
CA PRO A 110 -4.40 -6.04 13.57
C PRO A 110 -3.46 -5.08 14.30
N ARG A 111 -3.79 -4.71 15.55
CA ARG A 111 -2.91 -3.89 16.39
C ARG A 111 -1.59 -4.57 16.76
N ARG A 112 -1.61 -5.90 16.89
CA ARG A 112 -0.43 -6.72 17.13
C ARG A 112 -0.39 -7.84 16.09
N ILE A 113 0.61 -7.79 15.22
CA ILE A 113 0.81 -8.78 14.18
C ILE A 113 1.21 -10.11 14.82
N GLN A 114 0.45 -11.17 14.51
CA GLN A 114 0.71 -12.55 14.92
C GLN A 114 1.10 -13.38 13.68
N PRO A 115 1.78 -14.52 13.84
CA PRO A 115 2.16 -15.37 12.72
C PRO A 115 0.99 -15.79 11.79
N HIS A 116 -0.21 -16.02 12.33
CA HIS A 116 -1.38 -16.37 11.52
C HIS A 116 -1.83 -15.21 10.60
N HIS A 117 -1.71 -13.94 11.02
CA HIS A 117 -2.00 -12.83 10.10
C HIS A 117 -1.06 -12.83 8.90
N CYS A 118 0.21 -13.23 9.07
CA CYS A 118 1.17 -13.35 7.97
C CYS A 118 0.81 -14.49 7.02
N ALA A 119 0.26 -15.60 7.52
CA ALA A 119 -0.29 -16.68 6.70
C ALA A 119 -1.46 -16.20 5.83
N GLY A 120 -2.45 -15.53 6.44
CA GLY A 120 -3.58 -14.94 5.72
C GLY A 120 -3.16 -13.92 4.67
N LEU A 121 -2.24 -13.01 5.03
CA LEU A 121 -1.67 -12.04 4.10
C LEU A 121 -0.99 -12.71 2.90
N GLY A 122 -0.18 -13.74 3.14
CA GLY A 122 0.52 -14.45 2.08
C GLY A 122 -0.44 -15.03 1.04
N ALA A 123 -1.51 -15.69 1.50
CA ALA A 123 -2.56 -16.22 0.63
C ALA A 123 -3.27 -15.09 -0.14
N ALA A 124 -3.75 -14.05 0.55
CA ALA A 124 -4.49 -12.95 -0.05
C ALA A 124 -3.66 -12.16 -1.08
N LEU A 125 -2.36 -11.96 -0.83
CA LEU A 125 -1.45 -11.31 -1.77
C LEU A 125 -1.27 -12.13 -3.05
N ALA A 126 -1.13 -13.45 -2.92
CA ALA A 126 -1.02 -14.33 -4.09
C ALA A 126 -2.33 -14.41 -4.89
N GLU A 127 -3.48 -14.37 -4.21
CA GLU A 127 -4.80 -14.25 -4.84
C GLU A 127 -4.94 -12.93 -5.60
N LEU A 128 -4.54 -11.80 -4.99
CA LEU A 128 -4.51 -10.48 -5.65
C LEU A 128 -3.67 -10.53 -6.93
N HIS A 129 -2.44 -11.03 -6.85
CA HIS A 129 -1.57 -11.13 -8.03
C HIS A 129 -2.16 -12.02 -9.12
N SER A 130 -2.74 -13.15 -8.74
CA SER A 130 -3.34 -14.10 -9.70
C SER A 130 -4.59 -13.52 -10.35
N ALA A 131 -5.40 -12.79 -9.59
CA ALA A 131 -6.57 -12.10 -10.09
C ALA A 131 -6.18 -10.97 -11.06
N GLY A 132 -5.12 -10.21 -10.78
CA GLY A 132 -4.68 -9.08 -11.60
C GLY A 132 -3.90 -9.41 -12.88
N LEU A 133 -3.66 -10.70 -13.22
CA LEU A 133 -2.81 -11.08 -14.36
C LEU A 133 -3.34 -10.65 -15.74
N ASP A 134 -4.66 -10.56 -15.91
CA ASP A 134 -5.33 -10.19 -17.16
C ASP A 134 -6.02 -8.82 -17.05
N PHE A 135 -5.65 -8.01 -16.06
CA PHE A 135 -6.07 -6.61 -16.00
C PHE A 135 -5.36 -5.82 -17.11
N GLU A 136 -6.13 -5.18 -17.98
CA GLU A 136 -5.62 -4.62 -19.24
C GLU A 136 -4.90 -3.28 -19.06
N MET A 137 -5.27 -2.48 -18.05
CA MET A 137 -4.64 -1.18 -17.84
C MET A 137 -3.24 -1.35 -17.26
N HIS A 138 -2.37 -0.39 -17.58
CA HIS A 138 -0.99 -0.41 -17.14
C HIS A 138 -0.60 0.93 -16.51
N LEU A 139 -0.05 0.88 -15.30
CA LEU A 139 0.50 2.03 -14.58
C LEU A 139 1.90 1.68 -14.08
N PRO A 140 2.97 2.31 -14.61
CA PRO A 140 4.34 2.01 -14.16
C PRO A 140 4.55 2.43 -12.70
N ASN A 141 5.35 1.67 -11.96
CA ASN A 141 5.69 2.01 -10.58
C ASN A 141 6.59 3.27 -10.51
N ALA A 142 6.00 4.39 -10.10
CA ALA A 142 6.71 5.66 -9.90
C ALA A 142 7.71 5.62 -8.73
N LEU A 143 7.52 4.71 -7.77
CA LEU A 143 8.38 4.52 -6.60
C LEU A 143 9.22 3.24 -6.70
N SER A 144 9.75 2.98 -7.90
CA SER A 144 10.74 1.92 -8.16
C SER A 144 12.14 2.52 -8.38
N VAL A 145 13.11 1.70 -8.78
CA VAL A 145 14.52 2.09 -9.02
C VAL A 145 14.65 3.37 -9.84
N ALA A 146 13.80 3.55 -10.87
CA ALA A 146 13.83 4.73 -11.73
C ALA A 146 13.45 6.05 -11.01
N GLY A 147 12.72 5.99 -9.91
CA GLY A 147 12.26 7.18 -9.15
C GLY A 147 13.04 7.44 -7.87
N TRP A 148 13.72 6.44 -7.31
CA TRP A 148 14.37 6.56 -5.99
C TRP A 148 15.47 7.61 -5.93
N ARG A 149 16.32 7.69 -6.97
CA ARG A 149 17.43 8.65 -6.96
C ARG A 149 16.95 10.09 -6.96
N SER A 150 15.98 10.43 -7.81
CA SER A 150 15.40 11.78 -7.82
C SER A 150 14.69 12.12 -6.51
N LEU A 151 14.01 11.15 -5.89
CA LEU A 151 13.42 11.35 -4.56
C LEU A 151 14.49 11.64 -3.51
N PHE A 152 15.58 10.87 -3.50
CA PHE A 152 16.70 11.10 -2.59
C PHE A 152 17.34 12.47 -2.80
N GLU A 153 17.65 12.84 -4.04
CA GLU A 153 18.24 14.14 -4.40
C GLU A 153 17.40 15.33 -3.90
N SER A 154 16.07 15.18 -3.84
CA SER A 154 15.15 16.20 -3.34
C SER A 154 15.22 16.44 -1.82
N CYS A 155 15.77 15.50 -1.04
CA CYS A 155 15.85 15.59 0.43
C CYS A 155 17.25 15.28 1.01
N GLN A 156 18.25 15.02 0.18
CA GLN A 156 19.58 14.54 0.59
C GLN A 156 20.31 15.50 1.55
N GLU A 157 20.12 16.81 1.42
CA GLU A 157 20.79 17.82 2.25
C GLU A 157 20.45 17.66 3.74
N HIS A 158 19.27 17.11 4.03
CA HIS A 158 18.77 16.89 5.39
C HIS A 158 18.98 15.45 5.89
N ALA A 159 19.50 14.54 5.06
CA ALA A 159 19.72 13.15 5.46
C ALA A 159 20.68 13.05 6.67
N ASN A 160 21.75 13.85 6.66
CA ASN A 160 22.73 13.84 7.74
C ASN A 160 22.24 14.50 9.04
N ASP A 161 21.20 15.33 8.97
CA ASP A 161 20.54 15.88 10.16
C ASP A 161 19.82 14.75 10.94
N GLU A 162 19.29 13.75 10.22
CA GLU A 162 18.60 12.62 10.79
C GLU A 162 19.54 11.55 11.36
N LEU A 163 20.62 11.23 10.66
CA LEU A 163 21.67 10.34 11.15
C LEU A 163 22.99 10.68 10.43
N PRO A 164 24.09 10.97 11.15
CA PRO A 164 25.37 11.22 10.52
C PRO A 164 25.80 10.07 9.60
N GLY A 165 26.13 10.39 8.34
CA GLY A 165 26.50 9.41 7.31
C GLY A 165 25.32 8.75 6.60
N LEU A 166 24.07 9.16 6.87
CA LEU A 166 22.89 8.60 6.22
C LEU A 166 22.89 8.88 4.71
N GLY A 167 23.29 10.09 4.30
CA GLY A 167 23.30 10.44 2.87
C GLY A 167 24.24 9.55 2.06
N GLU A 168 25.45 9.30 2.58
CA GLU A 168 26.44 8.41 1.96
C GLU A 168 25.93 6.96 1.90
N MET A 169 25.37 6.45 3.00
CA MET A 169 24.79 5.10 3.04
C MET A 169 23.66 4.93 2.02
N ILE A 170 22.76 5.92 1.88
CA ILE A 170 21.67 5.87 0.90
C ILE A 170 22.23 5.91 -0.53
N ALA A 171 23.21 6.77 -0.81
CA ALA A 171 23.82 6.87 -2.13
C ALA A 171 24.51 5.56 -2.54
N GLU A 172 25.29 4.95 -1.65
CA GLU A 172 25.93 3.65 -1.88
C GLU A 172 24.90 2.54 -2.14
N GLU A 173 23.80 2.53 -1.38
CA GLU A 173 22.73 1.55 -1.57
C GLU A 173 21.99 1.76 -2.89
N LEU A 174 21.72 3.01 -3.29
CA LEU A 174 21.14 3.35 -4.60
C LEU A 174 22.03 2.85 -5.74
N ASP A 175 23.33 3.15 -5.69
CA ASP A 175 24.31 2.71 -6.70
C ASP A 175 24.32 1.18 -6.83
N TYR A 176 24.30 0.47 -5.70
CA TYR A 176 24.23 -0.98 -5.70
C TYR A 176 22.92 -1.51 -6.29
N LEU A 177 21.77 -0.99 -5.85
CA LEU A 177 20.46 -1.48 -6.29
C LEU A 177 20.22 -1.19 -7.77
N GLU A 178 20.58 -0.01 -8.26
CA GLU A 178 20.49 0.33 -9.69
C GLU A 178 21.31 -0.61 -10.57
N ALA A 179 22.52 -0.98 -10.12
CA ALA A 179 23.40 -1.87 -10.87
C ALA A 179 22.96 -3.34 -10.84
N ASN A 180 22.17 -3.76 -9.84
CA ASN A 180 21.87 -5.17 -9.59
C ASN A 180 20.37 -5.50 -9.65
N TRP A 181 19.49 -4.53 -9.88
CA TRP A 181 18.04 -4.75 -9.84
C TRP A 181 17.60 -5.84 -10.84
N PRO A 182 16.82 -6.83 -10.42
CA PRO A 182 16.39 -7.89 -11.33
C PRO A 182 15.37 -7.34 -12.36
N HIS A 183 15.55 -7.69 -13.62
CA HIS A 183 14.65 -7.27 -14.71
C HIS A 183 13.81 -8.41 -15.30
N GLU A 184 14.33 -9.64 -15.23
CA GLU A 184 13.78 -10.86 -15.83
C GLU A 184 13.01 -11.71 -14.80
N LEU A 185 12.07 -11.08 -14.09
CA LEU A 185 11.17 -11.76 -13.13
C LEU A 185 9.70 -11.55 -13.52
N PRO A 186 8.78 -12.40 -13.05
CA PRO A 186 7.35 -12.25 -13.33
C PRO A 186 6.83 -10.87 -12.90
N LYS A 187 6.13 -10.21 -13.83
CA LYS A 187 5.50 -8.90 -13.64
C LYS A 187 3.98 -9.02 -13.69
N GLY A 188 3.31 -8.11 -13.01
CA GLY A 188 1.86 -7.97 -13.04
C GLY A 188 1.45 -6.80 -12.17
N VAL A 189 0.16 -6.69 -11.88
CA VAL A 189 -0.31 -5.73 -10.90
C VAL A 189 0.14 -6.15 -9.50
N ILE A 190 0.76 -5.21 -8.79
CA ILE A 190 1.09 -5.30 -7.37
C ILE A 190 0.32 -4.23 -6.60
N HIS A 191 0.08 -4.46 -5.31
CA HIS A 191 -0.51 -3.45 -4.42
C HIS A 191 0.52 -2.38 -4.02
N ALA A 192 1.78 -2.76 -3.85
CA ALA A 192 2.91 -1.90 -3.48
C ALA A 192 2.78 -1.16 -2.13
N ASP A 193 1.76 -1.42 -1.32
CA ASP A 193 1.59 -0.74 -0.02
C ASP A 193 0.75 -1.56 0.98
N LEU A 194 0.89 -2.88 0.94
CA LEU A 194 0.15 -3.80 1.82
C LEU A 194 0.71 -3.82 3.25
N PHE A 195 0.57 -2.71 3.98
CA PHE A 195 0.88 -2.59 5.40
C PHE A 195 -0.24 -3.13 6.30
N PRO A 196 0.03 -3.36 7.61
CA PRO A 196 -0.98 -3.80 8.57
C PRO A 196 -2.26 -2.96 8.61
N ASP A 197 -2.16 -1.64 8.45
CA ASP A 197 -3.29 -0.72 8.38
C ASP A 197 -4.19 -0.96 7.14
N ASN A 198 -3.65 -1.54 6.07
CA ASN A 198 -4.35 -1.77 4.80
C ASN A 198 -4.94 -3.19 4.65
N VAL A 199 -4.91 -3.99 5.72
CA VAL A 199 -5.40 -5.38 5.71
C VAL A 199 -6.30 -5.65 6.88
N PHE A 200 -7.55 -6.01 6.58
CA PHE A 200 -8.56 -6.32 7.57
C PHE A 200 -8.62 -7.81 7.87
N PHE A 201 -8.85 -8.11 9.15
CA PHE A 201 -9.18 -9.45 9.63
C PHE A 201 -10.43 -9.38 10.51
N PHE A 202 -11.14 -10.50 10.59
CA PHE A 202 -12.06 -10.72 11.70
C PHE A 202 -11.28 -11.17 12.96
N PRO A 203 -11.71 -10.77 14.18
CA PRO A 203 -11.01 -11.12 15.41
C PRO A 203 -10.78 -12.64 15.55
N GLY A 204 -9.51 -13.02 15.71
CA GLY A 204 -9.10 -14.42 15.90
C GLY A 204 -9.20 -15.29 14.65
N LYS A 205 -9.34 -14.70 13.46
CA LYS A 205 -9.33 -15.40 12.17
C LYS A 205 -7.99 -15.23 11.46
N GLU A 206 -7.60 -16.27 10.75
CA GLU A 206 -6.43 -16.27 9.88
C GLU A 206 -6.73 -15.62 8.53
N GLU A 207 -7.93 -15.85 7.99
CA GLU A 207 -8.35 -15.32 6.69
C GLU A 207 -8.48 -13.80 6.71
N VAL A 208 -7.93 -13.17 5.67
CA VAL A 208 -8.10 -11.75 5.40
C VAL A 208 -9.57 -11.49 5.06
N SER A 209 -10.16 -10.49 5.72
CA SER A 209 -11.53 -10.04 5.47
C SER A 209 -11.61 -8.81 4.58
N GLY A 210 -10.49 -8.25 4.14
CA GLY A 210 -10.45 -7.13 3.21
C GLY A 210 -9.03 -6.64 2.94
N LEU A 211 -8.71 -6.34 1.68
CA LEU A 211 -7.54 -5.55 1.29
C LEU A 211 -8.01 -4.17 0.86
N ILE A 212 -7.42 -3.10 1.38
CA ILE A 212 -7.85 -1.72 1.09
C ILE A 212 -6.67 -0.86 0.62
N ASP A 213 -6.97 0.34 0.13
CA ASP A 213 -5.99 1.37 -0.22
C ASP A 213 -5.05 1.02 -1.41
N PHE A 214 -5.65 0.87 -2.59
CA PHE A 214 -4.94 0.51 -3.83
C PHE A 214 -4.24 1.70 -4.51
N TYR A 215 -4.10 2.87 -3.87
CA TYR A 215 -3.61 4.08 -4.54
C TYR A 215 -2.10 4.11 -4.79
N PHE A 216 -1.37 3.07 -4.37
CA PHE A 216 0.00 2.78 -4.80
C PHE A 216 0.09 1.61 -5.79
N ALA A 217 -1.03 0.97 -6.13
CA ALA A 217 -1.04 -0.19 -6.99
C ALA A 217 -0.48 0.16 -8.38
N CYS A 218 0.33 -0.73 -8.93
CA CYS A 218 1.04 -0.47 -10.18
C CYS A 218 1.51 -1.78 -10.81
N ASN A 219 2.06 -1.70 -12.02
CA ASN A 219 2.70 -2.83 -12.68
C ASN A 219 4.19 -2.87 -12.31
N ASP A 220 4.59 -3.94 -11.61
CA ASP A 220 5.98 -4.20 -11.25
C ASP A 220 6.21 -5.71 -11.04
N LEU A 221 7.38 -6.09 -10.51
CA LEU A 221 7.72 -7.46 -10.15
C LEU A 221 6.79 -7.97 -9.04
N LEU A 222 6.11 -9.11 -9.25
CA LEU A 222 5.18 -9.67 -8.26
C LEU A 222 5.88 -10.03 -6.93
N CYS A 223 7.14 -10.45 -7.00
CA CYS A 223 7.96 -10.75 -5.83
C CYS A 223 8.49 -9.49 -5.11
N TYR A 224 8.45 -8.31 -5.75
CA TYR A 224 8.76 -7.05 -5.06
C TYR A 224 7.66 -6.71 -4.05
N ASP A 225 6.39 -6.99 -4.36
CA ASP A 225 5.29 -6.79 -3.41
C ASP A 225 5.38 -7.75 -2.20
N VAL A 226 5.85 -8.98 -2.43
CA VAL A 226 6.17 -9.92 -1.35
C VAL A 226 7.25 -9.32 -0.43
N ALA A 227 8.29 -8.71 -1.00
CA ALA A 227 9.36 -8.07 -0.26
C ALA A 227 8.90 -6.82 0.53
N ILE A 228 7.93 -6.07 -0.01
CA ILE A 228 7.22 -4.99 0.70
C ILE A 228 6.48 -5.55 1.92
N CYS A 229 5.70 -6.60 1.73
CA CYS A 229 4.98 -7.25 2.83
C CYS A 229 5.93 -7.82 3.90
N MET A 230 7.08 -8.39 3.50
CA MET A 230 8.10 -8.82 4.47
C MET A 230 8.61 -7.65 5.32
N ASN A 231 8.91 -6.52 4.70
CA ASN A 231 9.33 -5.30 5.39
C ASN A 231 8.25 -4.77 6.35
N ALA A 232 6.99 -4.82 5.95
CA ALA A 232 5.87 -4.27 6.72
C ALA A 232 5.40 -5.19 7.86
N TRP A 233 5.51 -6.52 7.70
CA TRP A 233 4.87 -7.48 8.60
C TRP A 233 5.82 -8.34 9.43
N CYS A 234 7.04 -8.58 8.93
CA CYS A 234 7.93 -9.59 9.51
C CYS A 234 8.97 -9.03 10.48
N PHE A 235 8.88 -7.76 10.84
CA PHE A 235 9.72 -7.15 11.89
C PHE A 235 8.90 -6.91 13.16
N GLU A 236 9.52 -7.12 14.32
CA GLU A 236 8.95 -6.77 15.62
C GLU A 236 9.17 -5.28 15.94
N PRO A 237 8.45 -4.71 16.93
CA PRO A 237 8.61 -3.31 17.32
C PRO A 237 10.04 -2.93 17.76
N ASP A 238 10.87 -3.88 18.17
CA ASP A 238 12.28 -3.68 18.51
C ASP A 238 13.23 -3.77 17.29
N ASN A 239 12.68 -3.89 16.08
CA ASN A 239 13.36 -4.10 14.80
C ASN A 239 14.02 -5.48 14.63
N SER A 240 13.73 -6.46 15.48
CA SER A 240 14.16 -7.84 15.22
C SER A 240 13.33 -8.46 14.10
N PHE A 241 13.99 -9.18 13.19
CA PHE A 241 13.31 -9.92 12.13
C PHE A 241 12.72 -11.21 12.69
N ASN A 242 11.43 -11.43 12.46
CA ASN A 242 10.70 -12.61 12.88
C ASN A 242 10.59 -13.62 11.74
N VAL A 243 11.48 -14.60 11.74
CA VAL A 243 11.53 -15.68 10.75
C VAL A 243 10.22 -16.50 10.72
N THR A 244 9.53 -16.66 11.85
CA THR A 244 8.25 -17.38 11.90
C THR A 244 7.16 -16.64 11.11
N LYS A 245 7.10 -15.30 11.21
CA LYS A 245 6.18 -14.49 10.42
C LYS A 245 6.50 -14.58 8.93
N ALA A 246 7.78 -14.44 8.57
CA ALA A 246 8.23 -14.52 7.18
C ALA A 246 7.95 -15.90 6.56
N LYS A 247 8.24 -16.99 7.28
CA LYS A 247 7.95 -18.35 6.83
C LYS A 247 6.45 -18.55 6.58
N ASN A 248 5.58 -18.05 7.47
CA ASN A 248 4.13 -18.14 7.28
C ASN A 248 3.67 -17.36 6.04
N LEU A 249 4.15 -16.14 5.85
CA LEU A 249 3.86 -15.32 4.67
C LEU A 249 4.27 -16.02 3.37
N LEU A 250 5.54 -16.41 3.27
CA LEU A 250 6.12 -16.98 2.05
C LEU A 250 5.53 -18.35 1.72
N SER A 251 5.29 -19.19 2.71
CA SER A 251 4.68 -20.52 2.49
C SER A 251 3.23 -20.43 2.05
N HIS A 252 2.43 -19.51 2.61
CA HIS A 252 1.02 -19.37 2.22
C HIS A 252 0.87 -18.68 0.86
N TYR A 253 1.72 -17.71 0.56
CA TYR A 253 1.83 -17.17 -0.80
C TYR A 253 2.13 -18.27 -1.81
N SER A 254 3.14 -19.10 -1.52
CA SER A 254 3.60 -20.16 -2.43
C SER A 254 2.58 -21.29 -2.64
N LYS A 255 1.57 -21.44 -1.76
CA LYS A 255 0.47 -22.41 -1.95
C LYS A 255 -0.48 -22.00 -3.08
N VAL A 256 -0.63 -20.69 -3.30
CA VAL A 256 -1.52 -20.14 -4.34
C VAL A 256 -0.72 -19.81 -5.60
N ARG A 257 0.39 -19.11 -5.44
CA ARG A 257 1.33 -18.76 -6.52
C ARG A 257 2.76 -19.16 -6.10
N PRO A 258 3.27 -20.32 -6.55
CA PRO A 258 4.62 -20.75 -6.23
C PRO A 258 5.68 -19.73 -6.69
N LEU A 259 6.59 -19.36 -5.78
CA LEU A 259 7.77 -18.57 -6.15
C LEU A 259 8.74 -19.45 -6.93
N SER A 260 9.17 -18.96 -8.09
CA SER A 260 10.27 -19.56 -8.84
C SER A 260 11.60 -19.42 -8.09
N ASP A 261 12.59 -20.25 -8.43
CA ASP A 261 13.90 -20.16 -7.79
C ASP A 261 14.59 -18.81 -8.06
N ALA A 262 14.37 -18.21 -9.25
CA ALA A 262 14.84 -16.87 -9.58
C ALA A 262 14.18 -15.79 -8.70
N GLU A 263 12.88 -15.88 -8.42
CA GLU A 263 12.22 -14.97 -7.49
C GLU A 263 12.75 -15.14 -6.06
N LYS A 264 12.96 -16.38 -5.60
CA LYS A 264 13.54 -16.64 -4.27
C LYS A 264 14.95 -16.07 -4.14
N GLU A 265 15.80 -16.29 -5.13
CA GLU A 265 17.17 -15.77 -5.18
C GLU A 265 17.19 -14.24 -5.17
N ALA A 266 16.21 -13.59 -5.81
CA ALA A 266 16.08 -12.14 -5.85
C ALA A 266 15.46 -11.53 -4.58
N LEU A 267 14.80 -12.30 -3.70
CA LEU A 267 14.14 -11.75 -2.51
C LEU A 267 15.03 -10.85 -1.64
N PRO A 268 16.32 -11.17 -1.37
CA PRO A 268 17.18 -10.28 -0.59
C PRO A 268 17.36 -8.90 -1.22
N ILE A 269 17.62 -8.81 -2.54
CA ILE A 269 17.81 -7.52 -3.21
C ILE A 269 16.50 -6.74 -3.29
N LEU A 270 15.38 -7.42 -3.53
CA LEU A 270 14.06 -6.80 -3.54
C LEU A 270 13.66 -6.28 -2.16
N ALA A 271 13.99 -7.01 -1.09
CA ALA A 271 13.73 -6.59 0.28
C ALA A 271 14.56 -5.36 0.67
N ARG A 272 15.80 -5.25 0.19
CA ARG A 272 16.62 -4.04 0.31
C ARG A 272 15.99 -2.87 -0.42
N GLY A 273 15.56 -3.05 -1.68
CA GLY A 273 14.87 -2.02 -2.44
C GLY A 273 13.56 -1.57 -1.81
N ALA A 274 12.77 -2.50 -1.25
CA ALA A 274 11.56 -2.16 -0.51
C ALA A 274 11.89 -1.35 0.76
N SER A 275 12.93 -1.75 1.51
CA SER A 275 13.38 -0.97 2.65
C SER A 275 13.83 0.44 2.26
N LEU A 276 14.60 0.55 1.17
CA LEU A 276 15.09 1.82 0.67
C LEU A 276 13.95 2.72 0.21
N ARG A 277 12.99 2.21 -0.56
CA ARG A 277 11.79 2.96 -0.98
C ARG A 277 11.14 3.64 0.21
N PHE A 278 10.82 2.89 1.27
CA PHE A 278 10.15 3.45 2.45
C PHE A 278 11.05 4.33 3.31
N LEU A 279 12.36 4.09 3.33
CA LEU A 279 13.32 5.02 3.92
C LEU A 279 13.26 6.38 3.22
N LEU A 280 13.28 6.38 1.88
CA LEU A 280 13.27 7.60 1.07
C LEU A 280 11.96 8.37 1.19
N THR A 281 10.81 7.70 1.09
CA THR A 281 9.51 8.39 1.21
C THR A 281 9.31 8.94 2.61
N ARG A 282 9.68 8.19 3.66
CA ARG A 282 9.62 8.71 5.04
C ARG A 282 10.61 9.83 5.29
N LEU A 283 11.83 9.78 4.74
CA LEU A 283 12.79 10.86 4.86
C LEU A 283 12.25 12.13 4.17
N TYR A 284 11.70 11.99 2.96
CA TYR A 284 11.08 13.09 2.24
C TYR A 284 9.94 13.72 3.05
N ASP A 285 8.99 12.92 3.56
CA ASP A 285 7.90 13.44 4.38
C ASP A 285 8.40 14.04 5.69
N TRP A 286 9.41 13.44 6.33
CA TRP A 286 9.99 13.94 7.57
C TRP A 286 10.62 15.32 7.42
N VAL A 287 11.25 15.58 6.27
CA VAL A 287 11.89 16.86 5.94
C VAL A 287 10.87 17.90 5.48
N ASN A 288 9.89 17.51 4.67
CA ASN A 288 9.00 18.43 3.97
C ASN A 288 7.65 18.66 4.68
N THR A 289 7.31 17.88 5.71
CA THR A 289 6.06 18.10 6.46
C THR A 289 6.17 19.35 7.34
N PRO A 290 5.29 20.34 7.17
CA PRO A 290 5.28 21.54 8.00
C PRO A 290 5.08 21.22 9.49
N LYS A 291 5.71 22.00 10.38
CA LYS A 291 5.65 21.76 11.84
C LYS A 291 4.24 21.91 12.44
N ASP A 292 3.35 22.60 11.74
CA ASP A 292 1.95 22.82 12.10
C ASP A 292 1.00 21.81 11.45
N ALA A 293 1.52 20.83 10.71
CA ALA A 293 0.71 19.76 10.15
C ALA A 293 0.04 18.92 11.25
N LEU A 294 -1.19 18.51 11.01
CA LEU A 294 -1.97 17.65 11.92
C LEU A 294 -1.49 16.19 11.94
N VAL A 295 -0.61 15.82 11.02
CA VAL A 295 -0.08 14.47 10.82
C VAL A 295 1.38 14.46 11.19
N THR A 296 1.77 13.56 12.09
CA THR A 296 3.17 13.31 12.42
C THR A 296 3.77 12.34 11.39
N PRO A 297 4.82 12.72 10.63
CA PRO A 297 5.47 11.82 9.69
C PRO A 297 6.06 10.60 10.40
N LYS A 298 6.11 9.45 9.71
CA LYS A 298 6.68 8.22 10.26
C LYS A 298 8.21 8.34 10.31
N ASN A 299 8.83 7.84 11.38
CA ASN A 299 10.29 7.94 11.56
C ASN A 299 11.05 7.16 10.45
N PRO A 300 11.96 7.80 9.69
CA PRO A 300 12.74 7.11 8.64
C PRO A 300 13.71 6.05 9.20
N ARG A 301 14.18 6.20 10.45
CA ARG A 301 15.16 5.30 11.07
C ARG A 301 14.69 3.84 11.21
N GLU A 302 13.38 3.60 11.24
CA GLU A 302 12.83 2.24 11.23
C GLU A 302 13.36 1.45 10.01
N TYR A 303 13.37 2.07 8.84
CA TYR A 303 13.76 1.42 7.59
C TYR A 303 15.27 1.34 7.38
N ILE A 304 16.06 2.16 8.07
CA ILE A 304 17.53 2.00 8.13
C ILE A 304 17.89 0.64 8.75
N ASN A 305 17.21 0.27 9.83
CA ASN A 305 17.49 -0.99 10.53
C ASN A 305 17.07 -2.21 9.70
N LYS A 306 15.91 -2.13 9.03
CA LYS A 306 15.45 -3.18 8.11
C LYS A 306 16.40 -3.34 6.94
N LEU A 307 16.81 -2.24 6.31
CA LEU A 307 17.79 -2.26 5.21
C LEU A 307 19.10 -2.95 5.64
N ARG A 308 19.66 -2.55 6.79
CA ARG A 308 20.89 -3.16 7.34
C ARG A 308 20.75 -4.64 7.65
N PHE A 309 19.56 -5.10 8.05
CA PHE A 309 19.29 -6.52 8.21
C PHE A 309 19.35 -7.22 6.85
N HIS A 310 18.63 -6.73 5.84
CA HIS A 310 18.60 -7.33 4.51
C HIS A 310 19.97 -7.31 3.79
N GLN A 311 20.81 -6.30 4.02
CA GLN A 311 22.19 -6.25 3.53
C GLN A 311 23.08 -7.40 4.06
N ARG A 312 22.73 -7.99 5.23
CA ARG A 312 23.46 -9.12 5.83
C ARG A 312 22.90 -10.48 5.40
N VAL A 313 21.79 -10.49 4.66
CA VAL A 313 21.15 -11.72 4.19
C VAL A 313 21.82 -12.17 2.90
N GLU A 314 22.56 -13.28 2.95
CA GLU A 314 23.25 -13.83 1.78
C GLU A 314 22.33 -14.65 0.87
N ASN A 315 21.27 -15.25 1.41
CA ASN A 315 20.33 -16.06 0.65
C ASN A 315 18.94 -16.12 1.31
N ALA A 316 17.96 -16.59 0.54
CA ALA A 316 16.56 -16.65 0.94
C ALA A 316 16.27 -17.53 2.17
N ALA A 317 17.17 -18.44 2.56
CA ALA A 317 16.97 -19.30 3.72
C ALA A 317 16.95 -18.52 5.04
N ALA A 318 17.60 -17.35 5.08
CA ALA A 318 17.51 -16.43 6.22
C ALA A 318 16.08 -15.90 6.45
N TYR A 319 15.21 -15.97 5.44
CA TYR A 319 13.79 -15.61 5.53
C TYR A 319 12.88 -16.79 5.89
N GLY A 320 13.45 -17.99 6.09
CA GLY A 320 12.70 -19.20 6.42
C GLY A 320 12.16 -19.95 5.21
N LEU A 321 12.69 -19.69 4.02
CA LEU A 321 12.51 -20.53 2.82
C LEU A 321 13.50 -21.70 2.87
N ASP A 322 13.03 -22.89 2.48
CA ASP A 322 13.86 -24.09 2.33
C ASP A 322 14.41 -24.19 0.88
#